data_AF-A0A8X6JA99-F1
#
_entry.id   AF-A0A8X6JA99-F1
#
_cell.length_a   1.000
_cell.length_b   1.000
_cell.length_c   1.000
_cell.angle_alpha   90.00
_cell.angle_beta   90.00
_cell.angle_gamma   90.00
#
_symmetry.space_group_name_H-M   'P 1'
#
loop_
_entity.id
_entity.type
_entity.pdbx_description
1 polymer ?
#
loop_
_entity_poly.entity_id
_entity_poly.type
_entity_poly.pdbx_seq_one_letter_code
_entity_poly.pdbx_strand_id
1 'polypeptide(L)'
;MTKILGVLWNSSSDTFCFKVSPSASNIFTKRDVLSQIARIFDPLGLLGPVISKAKFFMQQLWLLKLEWQEKLPVPVASEWASFVQSLPVLEELRISRFVLSENLQSIILYGFSDASEKGFGAVIYVSTINNSGDRHSHLLCSKSRLAPLKTLTIPRFLLNARSLKDERVSGPLSLKEINQAELWLIKSVQKAEFCNEIKNLLRGEPVHCSTIYLGHFRNFREGVRVTPFMMATSELRRGDRRGVTPQHLLCMAMKIMRLRVRDSLTVAYEF
;
A
#
# COMPACT_ATOMS: atom_id res chain seq x y z
N MET A 1 33.65 -9.51 14.79
CA MET A 1 32.59 -9.34 13.76
C MET A 1 33.24 -9.48 12.39
N THR A 2 32.68 -10.32 11.54
CA THR A 2 33.21 -10.61 10.19
C THR A 2 32.15 -10.31 9.15
N LYS A 3 32.55 -9.79 7.99
CA LYS A 3 31.62 -9.56 6.87
C LYS A 3 31.59 -10.80 5.98
N ILE A 4 30.41 -11.40 5.82
CA ILE A 4 30.20 -12.58 4.97
C ILE A 4 29.15 -12.23 3.92
N LEU A 5 29.48 -12.44 2.65
CA LEU A 5 28.60 -12.17 1.50
C LEU A 5 27.99 -10.75 1.48
N GLY A 6 28.62 -9.77 2.14
CA GLY A 6 28.10 -8.40 2.23
C GLY A 6 27.37 -8.05 3.53
N VAL A 7 26.99 -9.03 4.34
CA VAL A 7 26.29 -8.85 5.63
C VAL A 7 27.26 -9.00 6.80
N LEU A 8 27.08 -8.26 7.90
CA LEU A 8 27.89 -8.45 9.09
C LEU A 8 27.37 -9.62 9.91
N TRP A 9 28.29 -10.44 10.40
CA TRP A 9 28.02 -11.60 11.21
C TRP A 9 28.83 -11.55 12.50
N ASN A 10 28.15 -11.83 13.61
CA ASN A 10 28.78 -12.11 14.89
C ASN A 10 28.84 -13.62 15.09
N SER A 11 30.04 -14.19 14.97
CA SER A 11 30.27 -15.64 15.11
C SER A 11 30.04 -16.15 16.53
N SER A 12 30.24 -15.31 17.56
CA SER A 12 30.09 -15.72 18.96
C SER A 12 28.63 -15.93 19.34
N SER A 13 27.71 -15.12 18.80
CA SER A 13 26.27 -15.21 19.06
C SER A 13 25.48 -15.82 17.90
N ASP A 14 26.15 -16.19 16.81
CA ASP A 14 25.57 -16.61 15.53
C ASP A 14 24.44 -15.73 14.98
N THR A 15 24.62 -14.41 15.04
CA THR A 15 23.62 -13.43 14.59
C THR A 15 24.13 -12.57 13.43
N PHE A 16 23.24 -12.27 12.49
CA PHE A 16 23.40 -11.15 11.57
C PHE A 16 23.29 -9.82 12.33
N CYS A 17 24.17 -8.91 11.97
CA CYS A 17 24.25 -7.55 12.48
C CYS A 17 24.27 -6.57 11.30
N PHE A 18 23.99 -5.30 11.58
CA PHE A 18 24.05 -4.24 10.58
C PHE A 18 24.92 -3.11 11.10
N LYS A 19 25.61 -2.43 10.18
CA LYS A 19 26.41 -1.25 10.48
C LYS A 19 26.05 -0.17 9.48
N VAL A 20 25.80 1.02 9.98
CA VAL A 20 25.45 2.18 9.20
C VAL A 20 26.55 3.22 9.38
N SER A 21 26.79 4.02 8.35
CA SER A 21 27.68 5.16 8.46
C SER A 21 26.93 6.35 7.87
N PRO A 22 26.08 7.01 8.67
CA PRO A 22 25.33 8.16 8.20
C PRO A 22 26.31 9.26 7.79
N SER A 23 26.04 9.91 6.66
CA SER A 23 26.85 11.04 6.21
C SER A 23 26.64 12.22 7.15
N ALA A 24 27.73 12.88 7.57
CA ALA A 24 27.66 14.06 8.44
C ALA A 24 27.20 15.34 7.72
N SER A 25 27.10 15.31 6.39
CA SER A 25 26.60 16.43 5.58
C SER A 25 25.07 16.48 5.62
N ASN A 26 24.50 17.68 5.72
CA ASN A 26 23.06 17.94 5.51
C ASN A 26 22.73 18.40 4.09
N ILE A 27 23.74 18.49 3.22
CA ILE A 27 23.58 18.79 1.80
C ILE A 27 23.64 17.46 1.06
N PHE A 28 22.53 17.10 0.44
CA PHE A 28 22.39 15.87 -0.32
C PHE A 28 22.03 16.18 -1.76
N THR A 29 22.50 15.32 -2.66
CA THR A 29 22.05 15.24 -4.05
C THR A 29 21.27 13.95 -4.28
N LYS A 30 20.55 13.86 -5.40
CA LYS A 30 19.90 12.60 -5.82
C LYS A 30 20.91 11.44 -5.91
N ARG A 31 22.16 11.71 -6.34
CA ARG A 31 23.24 10.72 -6.36
C ARG A 31 23.63 10.24 -4.96
N ASP A 32 23.72 11.15 -3.99
CA ASP A 32 24.09 10.81 -2.60
C ASP A 32 23.04 9.91 -1.96
N VAL A 33 21.76 10.22 -2.18
CA VAL A 33 20.63 9.40 -1.71
C VAL A 33 20.72 7.99 -2.26
N LEU A 34 20.90 7.84 -3.58
CA LEU A 34 21.02 6.52 -4.20
C LEU A 34 22.23 5.75 -3.67
N SER A 35 23.37 6.42 -3.49
CA SER A 35 24.59 5.84 -2.92
C SER A 35 24.36 5.33 -1.50
N GLN A 36 23.69 6.12 -0.66
CA GLN A 36 23.33 5.70 0.70
C GLN A 36 22.37 4.52 0.74
N ILE A 37 21.36 4.49 -0.14
CA ILE A 37 20.46 3.34 -0.27
C ILE A 37 21.24 2.07 -0.65
N ALA A 38 22.14 2.17 -1.63
CA ALA A 38 22.94 1.04 -2.10
C ALA A 38 23.91 0.49 -1.02
N ARG A 39 24.31 1.32 -0.04
CA ARG A 39 25.14 0.88 1.09
C ARG A 39 24.39 -0.02 2.07
N ILE A 40 23.05 0.03 2.11
CA ILE A 40 22.22 -0.85 2.93
C ILE A 40 22.07 -2.18 2.18
N PHE A 41 23.07 -3.05 2.36
CA PHE A 41 23.09 -4.36 1.72
C PHE A 41 22.26 -5.38 2.52
N ASP A 42 21.17 -5.85 1.92
CA ASP A 42 20.22 -6.78 2.54
C ASP A 42 19.72 -7.82 1.51
N PRO A 43 20.46 -8.92 1.32
CA PRO A 43 20.14 -9.92 0.31
C PRO A 43 18.91 -10.76 0.67
N LEU A 44 18.60 -10.85 1.98
CA LEU A 44 17.50 -11.66 2.51
C LEU A 44 16.22 -10.84 2.75
N GLY A 45 16.26 -9.52 2.62
CA GLY A 45 15.12 -8.65 2.89
C GLY A 45 14.81 -8.49 4.38
N LEU A 46 15.77 -8.70 5.28
CA LEU A 46 15.59 -8.57 6.72
C LEU A 46 15.34 -7.12 7.16
N LEU A 47 15.82 -6.15 6.39
CA LEU A 47 15.61 -4.71 6.54
C LEU A 47 14.55 -4.18 5.57
N GLY A 48 13.66 -5.05 5.08
CA GLY A 48 12.64 -4.74 4.08
C GLY A 48 11.91 -3.41 4.31
N PRO A 49 11.39 -3.11 5.52
CA PRO A 49 10.69 -1.85 5.80
C PRO A 49 11.58 -0.60 5.61
N VAL A 50 12.82 -0.66 6.09
CA VAL A 50 13.80 0.46 6.01
C VAL A 50 14.14 0.73 4.55
N ILE A 51 14.50 -0.31 3.81
CA ILE A 51 14.87 -0.18 2.39
C ILE A 51 13.68 0.27 1.56
N SER A 52 12.46 -0.16 1.89
CA SER A 52 11.25 0.27 1.21
C SER A 52 11.02 1.77 1.41
N LYS A 53 11.16 2.28 2.64
CA LYS A 53 11.07 3.73 2.93
C LYS A 53 12.11 4.52 2.13
N ALA A 54 13.35 4.04 2.08
CA ALA A 54 14.43 4.68 1.32
C ALA A 54 14.16 4.67 -0.20
N LYS A 55 13.65 3.55 -0.73
CA LYS A 55 13.25 3.42 -2.14
C LYS A 55 12.06 4.33 -2.50
N PHE A 56 11.07 4.48 -1.61
CA PHE A 56 9.97 5.43 -1.81
C PHE A 56 10.51 6.85 -1.90
N PHE A 57 11.45 7.22 -1.04
CA PHE A 57 12.09 8.53 -1.10
C PHE A 57 12.80 8.74 -2.45
N MET A 58 13.59 7.76 -2.90
CA MET A 58 14.23 7.84 -4.22
C MET A 58 13.22 8.00 -5.36
N GLN A 59 12.10 7.28 -5.32
CA GLN A 59 11.01 7.42 -6.30
C GLN A 59 10.42 8.84 -6.30
N GLN A 60 10.25 9.47 -5.13
CA GLN A 60 9.81 10.86 -5.03
C GLN A 60 10.80 11.81 -5.71
N LEU A 61 12.10 11.63 -5.51
CA LEU A 61 13.11 12.45 -6.20
C LEU A 61 13.05 12.32 -7.72
N TRP A 62 12.70 11.13 -8.24
CA TRP A 62 12.46 10.93 -9.67
C TRP A 62 11.24 11.71 -10.16
N LEU A 63 10.16 11.71 -9.38
CA LEU A 63 8.94 12.47 -9.70
C LEU A 63 9.16 13.99 -9.67
N LEU A 64 10.04 14.47 -8.78
CA LEU A 64 10.46 15.87 -8.72
C LEU A 64 11.37 16.29 -9.88
N LYS A 65 11.78 15.35 -10.75
CA LYS A 65 12.65 15.60 -11.92
C LYS A 65 14.00 16.28 -11.58
N LEU A 66 14.50 16.10 -10.36
CA LEU A 66 15.81 16.66 -9.95
C LEU A 66 16.95 16.05 -10.76
N GLU A 67 17.97 16.83 -11.08
CA GLU A 67 19.19 16.30 -11.69
C GLU A 67 20.06 15.53 -10.69
N TRP A 68 20.97 14.70 -11.18
CA TRP A 68 21.78 13.82 -10.32
C TRP A 68 22.65 14.58 -9.30
N GLN A 69 23.14 15.76 -9.67
CA GLN A 69 24.05 16.61 -8.87
C GLN A 69 23.30 17.80 -8.23
N GLU A 70 22.01 17.93 -8.54
CA GLU A 70 21.19 18.99 -7.98
C GLU A 70 20.99 18.77 -6.50
N LYS A 71 21.09 19.86 -5.73
CA LYS A 71 20.85 19.83 -4.28
C LYS A 71 19.36 19.58 -4.03
N LEU A 72 19.07 18.72 -3.06
CA LEU A 72 17.69 18.49 -2.64
C LEU A 72 17.07 19.80 -2.12
N PRO A 73 15.81 20.11 -2.47
CA PRO A 73 15.08 21.20 -1.84
C PRO A 73 15.06 21.06 -0.32
N VAL A 74 15.15 22.16 0.41
CA VAL A 74 15.22 22.18 1.89
C VAL A 74 14.23 21.22 2.57
N PRO A 75 12.91 21.22 2.28
CA PRO A 75 11.98 20.31 2.96
C PRO A 75 12.28 18.82 2.70
N VAL A 76 12.71 18.49 1.48
CA VAL A 76 13.06 17.12 1.06
C VAL A 76 14.40 16.69 1.68
N ALA A 77 15.36 17.60 1.75
CA ALA A 77 16.64 17.37 2.42
C ALA A 77 16.45 17.11 3.92
N SER A 78 15.57 17.85 4.60
CA SER A 78 15.25 17.65 6.02
C SER A 78 14.59 16.29 6.28
N GLU A 79 13.66 15.85 5.43
CA GLU A 79 13.05 14.51 5.51
C GLU A 79 14.13 13.42 5.38
N TRP A 80 15.03 13.55 4.39
CA TRP A 80 16.11 12.60 4.20
C TRP A 80 17.09 12.59 5.38
N ALA A 81 17.47 13.76 5.88
CA ALA A 81 18.35 13.88 7.04
C ALA A 81 17.76 13.18 8.26
N SER A 82 16.46 13.37 8.53
CA SER A 82 15.75 12.68 9.60
C SER A 82 15.75 11.16 9.42
N PHE A 83 15.52 10.68 8.18
CA PHE A 83 15.63 9.26 7.87
C PHE A 83 17.04 8.71 8.16
N VAL A 84 18.08 9.37 7.67
CA VAL A 84 19.48 8.96 7.87
C VAL A 84 19.87 8.96 9.35
N GLN A 85 19.44 9.97 10.11
CA GLN A 85 19.65 10.07 11.56
C GLN A 85 18.95 8.96 12.36
N SER A 86 17.88 8.36 11.81
CA SER A 86 17.19 7.23 12.44
C SER A 86 17.88 5.88 12.20
N LEU A 87 18.75 5.76 11.20
CA LEU A 87 19.38 4.49 10.81
C LEU A 87 20.33 3.86 11.85
N PRO A 88 21.00 4.59 12.77
CA PRO A 88 21.85 3.97 13.78
C PRO A 88 21.15 2.92 14.66
N VAL A 89 19.83 3.01 14.84
CA VAL A 89 19.05 1.99 15.58
C VAL A 89 19.17 0.59 14.95
N LEU A 90 19.50 0.49 13.66
CA LEU A 90 19.71 -0.79 12.98
C LEU A 90 20.95 -1.52 13.48
N GLU A 91 21.90 -0.80 14.08
CA GLU A 91 23.10 -1.40 14.69
C GLU A 91 22.79 -2.14 15.99
N GLU A 92 21.62 -1.93 16.58
CA GLU A 92 21.13 -2.67 17.74
C GLU A 92 20.46 -4.00 17.33
N LEU A 93 20.02 -4.11 16.07
CA LEU A 93 19.31 -5.27 15.58
C LEU A 93 20.24 -6.50 15.53
N ARG A 94 19.79 -7.60 16.14
CA ARG A 94 20.44 -8.91 16.10
C ARG A 94 19.44 -9.92 15.56
N ILE A 95 19.75 -10.54 14.43
CA ILE A 95 18.88 -11.55 13.80
C ILE A 95 19.62 -12.88 13.80
N SER A 96 19.04 -13.90 14.42
CA SER A 96 19.65 -15.24 14.41
C SER A 96 19.84 -15.74 12.98
N ARG A 97 21.04 -16.20 12.65
CA ARG A 97 21.32 -16.82 11.33
C ARG A 97 20.71 -18.22 11.26
N PHE A 98 20.81 -18.97 12.35
CA PHE A 98 20.19 -20.28 12.48
C PHE A 98 18.76 -20.11 13.00
N VAL A 99 17.80 -20.63 12.23
CA VAL A 99 16.35 -20.45 12.45
C VAL A 99 15.64 -21.75 12.82
N LEU A 100 16.41 -22.84 12.91
CA LEU A 100 15.91 -24.16 13.27
C LEU A 100 16.12 -24.39 14.77
N SER A 101 15.26 -25.22 15.37
CA SER A 101 15.37 -25.63 16.78
C SER A 101 16.03 -27.00 16.88
N GLU A 102 16.54 -27.36 18.05
CA GLU A 102 16.94 -28.74 18.33
C GLU A 102 15.68 -29.63 18.52
N ASN A 103 15.79 -30.93 18.24
CA ASN A 103 14.69 -31.91 18.37
C ASN A 103 13.41 -31.54 17.60
N LEU A 104 13.56 -31.30 16.30
CA LEU A 104 12.47 -30.92 15.39
C LEU A 104 11.52 -32.08 15.10
N GLN A 105 10.24 -31.83 15.34
CA GLN A 105 9.15 -32.68 14.90
C GLN A 105 8.64 -32.26 13.51
N SER A 106 8.47 -30.95 13.29
CA SER A 106 7.97 -30.43 12.01
C SER A 106 8.45 -29.01 11.72
N ILE A 107 8.47 -28.69 10.43
CA ILE A 107 8.84 -27.38 9.89
C ILE A 107 7.71 -26.93 8.95
N ILE A 108 7.19 -25.73 9.18
CA ILE A 108 6.11 -25.13 8.37
C ILE A 108 6.59 -23.77 7.86
N LEU A 109 6.36 -23.50 6.58
CA LEU A 109 6.61 -22.20 5.98
C LEU A 109 5.31 -21.40 5.88
N TYR A 110 5.32 -20.19 6.43
CA TYR A 110 4.22 -19.24 6.34
C TYR A 110 4.58 -18.09 5.41
N GLY A 111 3.87 -17.99 4.28
CA GLY A 111 4.00 -16.88 3.35
C GLY A 111 2.91 -15.84 3.58
N PHE A 112 3.31 -14.59 3.82
CA PHE A 112 2.38 -13.45 3.86
C PHE A 112 2.72 -12.47 2.76
N SER A 113 1.70 -11.82 2.20
CA SER A 113 1.85 -10.77 1.20
C SER A 113 0.91 -9.63 1.52
N ASP A 114 1.41 -8.39 1.43
CA ASP A 114 0.59 -7.19 1.57
C ASP A 114 0.95 -6.16 0.50
N ALA A 115 0.02 -5.25 0.21
CA ALA A 115 0.19 -4.26 -0.83
C ALA A 115 -0.56 -2.95 -0.54
N SER A 116 0.05 -1.85 -0.98
CA SER A 116 -0.45 -0.49 -0.87
C SER A 116 -0.25 0.26 -2.17
N GLU A 117 -0.79 1.48 -2.26
CA GLU A 117 -0.54 2.39 -3.39
C GLU A 117 0.95 2.72 -3.57
N LYS A 118 1.76 2.63 -2.50
CA LYS A 118 3.19 2.92 -2.56
C LYS A 118 4.00 1.71 -2.99
N GLY A 119 3.65 0.50 -2.56
CA GLY A 119 4.45 -0.70 -2.76
C GLY A 119 3.82 -1.97 -2.24
N PHE A 120 4.44 -3.10 -2.59
CA PHE A 120 4.07 -4.44 -2.14
C PHE A 120 5.24 -5.15 -1.49
N GLY A 121 4.93 -6.04 -0.55
CA GLY A 121 5.89 -6.86 0.15
C GLY A 121 5.37 -8.28 0.30
N ALA A 122 6.30 -9.23 0.29
CA ALA A 122 6.06 -10.59 0.72
C ALA A 122 7.12 -11.00 1.73
N VAL A 123 6.72 -11.77 2.73
CA VAL A 123 7.57 -12.30 3.80
C VAL A 123 7.33 -13.79 3.92
N ILE A 124 8.40 -14.54 4.16
CA ILE A 124 8.34 -15.97 4.48
C ILE A 124 8.85 -16.13 5.90
N TYR A 125 8.02 -16.68 6.78
CA TYR A 125 8.39 -17.12 8.11
C TYR A 125 8.59 -18.63 8.11
N VAL A 126 9.58 -19.10 8.84
CA VAL A 126 9.70 -20.51 9.20
C VAL A 126 9.17 -20.69 10.61
N SER A 127 8.30 -21.66 10.79
CA SER A 127 7.84 -22.09 12.10
C SER A 127 8.27 -23.52 12.35
N THR A 128 8.94 -23.73 13.48
CA THR A 128 9.40 -25.03 13.93
C THR A 128 8.58 -25.47 15.12
N ILE A 129 8.27 -26.77 15.18
CA ILE A 129 7.66 -27.41 16.34
C ILE A 129 8.64 -28.46 16.85
N ASN A 130 9.01 -28.37 18.11
CA ASN A 130 9.88 -29.35 18.75
C ASN A 130 9.06 -30.58 19.24
N ASN A 131 9.76 -31.63 19.66
CA ASN A 131 9.11 -32.84 20.21
C ASN A 131 8.30 -32.59 21.51
N SER A 132 8.55 -31.47 22.20
CA SER A 132 7.80 -31.04 23.39
C SER A 132 6.51 -30.26 23.03
N GLY A 133 6.29 -29.95 21.75
CA GLY A 133 5.17 -29.15 21.27
C GLY A 133 5.42 -27.63 21.27
N ASP A 134 6.59 -27.16 21.68
CA ASP A 134 6.93 -25.73 21.64
C ASP A 134 7.12 -25.26 20.20
N ARG A 135 6.57 -24.08 19.94
CA ARG A 135 6.57 -23.47 18.61
C ARG A 135 7.46 -22.24 18.58
N HIS A 136 8.45 -22.26 17.70
CA HIS A 136 9.27 -21.09 17.39
C HIS A 136 8.94 -20.59 15.99
N SER A 137 9.08 -19.29 15.76
CA SER A 137 8.83 -18.67 14.45
C SER A 137 9.86 -17.59 14.18
N HIS A 138 10.49 -17.64 13.02
CA HIS A 138 11.53 -16.71 12.60
C HIS A 138 11.25 -16.21 11.18
N LEU A 139 11.55 -14.94 10.91
CA LEU A 139 11.55 -14.41 9.55
C LEU A 139 12.70 -15.05 8.79
N LEU A 140 12.40 -15.76 7.70
CA LEU A 140 13.41 -16.41 6.86
C LEU A 140 13.93 -15.43 5.80
N CYS A 141 13.01 -14.82 5.06
CA CYS A 141 13.33 -13.80 4.06
C CYS A 141 12.13 -12.93 3.74
N SER A 142 12.39 -11.75 3.17
CA SER A 142 11.35 -10.91 2.59
C SER A 142 11.76 -10.34 1.24
N LYS A 143 10.78 -9.85 0.51
CA LYS A 143 11.00 -9.08 -0.71
C LYS A 143 9.98 -8.00 -0.82
N SER A 144 10.44 -6.77 -1.03
CA SER A 144 9.58 -5.63 -1.31
C SER A 144 9.86 -5.03 -2.68
N ARG A 145 8.83 -4.43 -3.27
CA ARG A 145 8.87 -3.73 -4.54
C ARG A 145 8.00 -2.50 -4.49
N LEU A 146 8.47 -1.45 -5.13
CA LEU A 146 7.70 -0.22 -5.31
C LEU A 146 6.53 -0.47 -6.25
N ALA A 147 5.42 0.21 -6.00
CA ALA A 147 4.32 0.25 -6.94
C ALA A 147 4.77 0.96 -8.22
N PRO A 148 4.40 0.45 -9.40
CA PRO A 148 4.57 1.18 -10.64
C PRO A 148 3.93 2.57 -10.53
N LEU A 149 4.58 3.59 -11.11
CA LEU A 149 4.03 4.94 -11.19
C LEU A 149 2.78 5.01 -12.09
N LYS A 150 2.61 4.02 -12.98
CA LYS A 150 1.36 3.84 -13.72
C LYS A 150 0.31 3.26 -12.79
N THR A 151 -0.85 3.91 -12.72
CA THR A 151 -1.96 3.55 -11.84
C THR A 151 -2.35 2.09 -12.04
N LEU A 152 -1.99 1.25 -11.07
CA LEU A 152 -2.58 -0.09 -10.91
C LEU A 152 -3.62 0.00 -9.80
N THR A 153 -4.74 -0.68 -9.97
CA THR A 153 -5.67 -0.85 -8.86
C THR A 153 -5.03 -1.76 -7.82
N ILE A 154 -5.27 -1.50 -6.52
CA ILE A 154 -4.75 -2.33 -5.41
C ILE A 154 -5.04 -3.83 -5.64
N PRO A 155 -6.21 -4.26 -6.16
CA PRO A 155 -6.47 -5.66 -6.52
C PRO A 155 -5.52 -6.24 -7.58
N ARG A 156 -5.30 -5.54 -8.72
CA ARG A 156 -4.35 -5.98 -9.76
C ARG A 156 -2.94 -6.08 -9.18
N PHE A 157 -2.61 -5.13 -8.31
CA PHE A 157 -1.32 -5.07 -7.68
C PHE A 157 -1.07 -6.23 -6.69
N LEU A 158 -2.05 -6.58 -5.86
CA LEU A 158 -2.03 -7.78 -5.01
C LEU A 158 -1.89 -9.07 -5.82
N LEU A 159 -2.59 -9.15 -6.96
CA LEU A 159 -2.49 -10.30 -7.87
C LEU A 159 -1.06 -10.43 -8.42
N ASN A 160 -0.51 -9.35 -8.98
CA ASN A 160 0.86 -9.32 -9.51
C ASN A 160 1.95 -9.59 -8.45
N ALA A 161 1.68 -9.26 -7.18
CA ALA A 161 2.57 -9.56 -6.07
C ALA A 161 2.69 -11.07 -5.81
N ARG A 162 1.61 -11.84 -6.05
CA ARG A 162 1.54 -13.29 -5.84
C ARG A 162 1.91 -14.11 -7.08
N SER A 163 1.85 -13.51 -8.27
CA SER A 163 2.13 -14.17 -9.55
C SER A 163 3.63 -14.23 -9.91
N LEU A 164 3.98 -15.24 -10.72
CA LEU A 164 5.30 -15.36 -11.36
C LEU A 164 5.54 -14.21 -12.34
N LYS A 165 6.79 -13.94 -12.71
CA LYS A 165 7.14 -12.77 -13.55
C LYS A 165 6.37 -12.74 -14.86
N ASP A 166 6.21 -13.91 -15.50
CA ASP A 166 5.62 -14.04 -16.83
C ASP A 166 4.08 -14.03 -16.79
N GLU A 167 3.49 -14.24 -15.61
CA GLU A 167 2.04 -14.20 -15.37
C GLU A 167 1.54 -12.81 -14.94
N ARG A 168 2.45 -11.84 -14.77
CA ARG A 168 2.07 -10.50 -14.32
C ARG A 168 1.35 -9.75 -15.42
N VAL A 169 0.17 -9.23 -15.08
CA VAL A 169 -0.62 -8.38 -15.96
C VAL A 169 -0.03 -6.98 -15.96
N SER A 170 0.37 -6.51 -17.14
CA SER A 170 0.89 -5.15 -17.37
C SER A 170 0.05 -4.44 -18.44
N GLY A 171 0.16 -3.11 -18.52
CA GLY A 171 -0.63 -2.30 -19.45
C GLY A 171 -1.88 -1.67 -18.81
N PRO A 172 -2.80 -1.11 -19.61
CA PRO A 172 -4.01 -0.45 -19.11
C PRO A 172 -4.92 -1.41 -18.33
N LEU A 173 -5.78 -0.87 -17.47
CA LEU A 173 -6.74 -1.67 -16.69
C LEU A 173 -7.80 -2.26 -17.62
N SER A 174 -8.06 -3.57 -17.50
CA SER A 174 -9.19 -4.16 -18.24
C SER A 174 -10.51 -3.71 -17.62
N LEU A 175 -11.59 -3.74 -18.42
CA LEU A 175 -12.94 -3.43 -17.93
C LEU A 175 -13.33 -4.27 -16.70
N LYS A 176 -12.91 -5.54 -16.67
CA LYS A 176 -13.15 -6.43 -15.52
C LYS A 176 -12.47 -5.92 -14.24
N GLU A 177 -11.25 -5.41 -14.35
CA GLU A 177 -10.50 -4.89 -13.20
C GLU A 177 -11.02 -3.55 -12.72
N ILE A 178 -11.51 -2.72 -13.64
CA ILE A 178 -12.21 -1.47 -13.31
C ILE A 178 -13.48 -1.79 -12.52
N ASN A 179 -14.30 -2.73 -12.99
CA ASN A 179 -15.52 -3.16 -12.29
C ASN A 179 -15.21 -3.77 -10.92
N GLN A 180 -14.15 -4.57 -10.80
CA GLN A 180 -13.71 -5.12 -9.52
C GLN A 180 -13.23 -4.03 -8.55
N ALA A 181 -12.51 -3.03 -9.04
CA ALA A 181 -12.07 -1.90 -8.24
C ALA A 181 -13.26 -1.02 -7.78
N GLU A 182 -14.25 -0.79 -8.66
CA GLU A 182 -15.51 -0.10 -8.29
C GLU A 182 -16.23 -0.87 -7.18
N LEU A 183 -16.43 -2.19 -7.35
CA LEU A 183 -17.05 -3.03 -6.33
C LEU A 183 -16.27 -3.04 -5.02
N TRP A 184 -14.93 -3.05 -5.09
CA TRP A 184 -14.08 -3.01 -3.91
C TRP A 184 -14.22 -1.69 -3.16
N LEU A 185 -14.21 -0.54 -3.86
CA LEU A 185 -14.42 0.77 -3.26
C LEU A 185 -15.79 0.87 -2.61
N ILE A 186 -16.85 0.43 -3.29
CA ILE A 186 -18.22 0.40 -2.75
C ILE A 186 -18.24 -0.42 -1.45
N LYS A 187 -17.69 -1.64 -1.47
CA LYS A 187 -17.64 -2.50 -0.28
C LYS A 187 -16.84 -1.90 0.86
N SER A 188 -15.72 -1.25 0.57
CA SER A 188 -14.88 -0.60 1.59
C SER A 188 -15.61 0.54 2.28
N VAL A 189 -16.30 1.39 1.51
CA VAL A 189 -17.11 2.48 2.09
C VAL A 189 -18.31 1.92 2.84
N GLN A 190 -18.99 0.90 2.29
CA GLN A 190 -20.07 0.22 2.98
C GLN A 190 -19.61 -0.33 4.33
N LYS A 191 -18.44 -0.95 4.39
CA LYS A 191 -17.88 -1.50 5.64
C LYS A 191 -17.53 -0.43 6.66
N ALA A 192 -17.06 0.74 6.23
CA ALA A 192 -16.71 1.85 7.11
C ALA A 192 -17.96 2.57 7.65
N GLU A 193 -18.92 2.89 6.78
CA GLU A 193 -20.04 3.77 7.10
C GLU A 193 -21.30 3.01 7.55
N PHE A 194 -21.49 1.78 7.06
CA PHE A 194 -22.70 0.97 7.30
C PHE A 194 -22.38 -0.32 8.07
N CYS A 195 -21.44 -0.23 9.02
CA CYS A 195 -20.94 -1.40 9.72
C CYS A 195 -22.04 -2.12 10.54
N ASN A 196 -23.04 -1.40 11.03
CA ASN A 196 -24.15 -1.96 11.81
C ASN A 196 -25.20 -2.60 10.89
N GLU A 197 -25.53 -1.96 9.78
CA GLU A 197 -26.45 -2.47 8.76
C GLU A 197 -25.89 -3.74 8.12
N ILE A 198 -24.58 -3.80 7.88
CA ILE A 198 -23.92 -5.03 7.42
C ILE A 198 -24.02 -6.13 8.48
N LYS A 199 -23.82 -5.82 9.77
CA LYS A 199 -23.99 -6.81 10.86
C LYS A 199 -25.44 -7.31 10.93
N ASN A 200 -26.41 -6.43 10.76
CA ASN A 200 -27.83 -6.77 10.77
C ASN A 200 -28.19 -7.65 9.56
N LEU A 201 -27.71 -7.32 8.36
CA LEU A 201 -27.85 -8.18 7.16
C LEU A 201 -27.27 -9.58 7.39
N LEU A 202 -26.07 -9.66 7.97
CA LEU A 202 -25.41 -10.94 8.26
C LEU A 202 -26.18 -11.77 9.30
N ARG A 203 -27.01 -11.13 10.14
CA ARG A 203 -27.89 -11.79 11.12
C ARG A 203 -29.29 -12.07 10.58
N GLY A 204 -29.58 -11.70 9.32
CA GLY A 204 -30.91 -11.80 8.74
C GLY A 204 -31.91 -10.79 9.31
N GLU A 205 -31.43 -9.76 10.02
CA GLU A 205 -32.25 -8.69 10.58
C GLU A 205 -32.56 -7.64 9.50
N PRO A 206 -33.75 -7.02 9.55
CA PRO A 206 -34.13 -5.99 8.58
C PRO A 206 -33.21 -4.77 8.69
N VAL A 207 -32.71 -4.32 7.53
CA VAL A 207 -31.96 -3.07 7.44
C VAL A 207 -32.94 -1.91 7.31
N HIS A 208 -33.02 -1.07 8.33
CA HIS A 208 -33.78 0.18 8.25
C HIS A 208 -33.01 1.21 7.41
N CYS A 209 -33.26 1.23 6.10
CA CYS A 209 -32.69 2.20 5.16
C CYS A 209 -33.54 3.50 5.06
N SER A 210 -34.21 3.91 6.14
CA SER A 210 -35.18 5.01 6.12
C SER A 210 -34.55 6.41 6.02
N THR A 211 -33.23 6.55 6.08
CA THR A 211 -32.56 7.85 6.23
C THR A 211 -31.92 8.39 4.95
N ILE A 212 -31.86 7.64 3.83
CA ILE A 212 -31.00 8.02 2.69
C ILE A 212 -31.75 8.14 1.34
N TYR A 213 -32.87 7.44 1.12
CA TYR A 213 -33.52 7.43 -0.20
C TYR A 213 -35.06 7.51 -0.10
N LEU A 214 -35.62 8.70 -0.37
CA LEU A 214 -37.08 8.94 -0.40
C LEU A 214 -37.55 9.69 -1.67
N GLY A 215 -36.74 9.67 -2.74
CA GLY A 215 -37.02 10.35 -4.02
C GLY A 215 -37.17 9.41 -5.22
N HIS A 216 -37.88 9.85 -6.26
CA HIS A 216 -38.01 9.15 -7.54
C HIS A 216 -36.95 9.61 -8.55
N PHE A 217 -36.45 8.68 -9.39
CA PHE A 217 -35.52 8.98 -10.48
C PHE A 217 -36.15 9.97 -11.47
N ARG A 218 -35.43 11.04 -11.81
CA ARG A 218 -35.86 11.99 -12.83
C ARG A 218 -35.30 11.60 -14.19
N ASN A 219 -36.17 11.55 -15.19
CA ASN A 219 -35.75 11.46 -16.59
C ASN A 219 -35.42 12.86 -17.10
N PHE A 220 -34.20 13.05 -17.59
CA PHE A 220 -33.78 14.31 -18.22
C PHE A 220 -34.13 14.29 -19.71
N ARG A 221 -34.55 15.43 -20.26
CA ARG A 221 -34.87 15.56 -21.68
C ARG A 221 -33.59 15.50 -22.51
N GLU A 222 -33.67 14.85 -23.68
CA GLU A 222 -32.59 14.86 -24.68
C GLU A 222 -32.21 16.29 -25.07
N GLY A 223 -30.91 16.55 -25.23
CA GLY A 223 -30.36 17.87 -25.57
C GLY A 223 -30.08 18.80 -24.38
N VAL A 224 -30.46 18.44 -23.14
CA VAL A 224 -30.12 19.23 -21.94
C VAL A 224 -28.76 18.78 -21.40
N ARG A 225 -27.81 19.72 -21.24
CA ARG A 225 -26.53 19.44 -20.57
C ARG A 225 -26.77 19.31 -19.06
N VAL A 226 -26.69 18.09 -18.54
CA VAL A 226 -26.87 17.80 -17.11
C VAL A 226 -25.52 17.42 -16.50
N THR A 227 -25.12 18.10 -15.43
CA THR A 227 -23.88 17.75 -14.72
C THR A 227 -24.12 16.62 -13.72
N PRO A 228 -23.08 15.84 -13.35
CA PRO A 228 -23.17 14.85 -12.27
C PRO A 228 -23.74 15.38 -10.96
N PHE A 229 -23.44 16.64 -10.63
CA PHE A 229 -24.02 17.34 -9.48
C PHE A 229 -25.52 17.57 -9.64
N MET A 230 -25.96 18.01 -10.83
CA MET A 230 -27.38 18.21 -11.13
C MET A 230 -28.16 16.89 -11.10
N MET A 231 -27.57 15.80 -11.60
CA MET A 231 -28.18 14.47 -11.50
C MET A 231 -28.36 14.06 -10.03
N ALA A 232 -27.28 14.10 -9.25
CA ALA A 232 -27.31 13.68 -7.85
C ALA A 232 -28.26 14.55 -6.98
N THR A 233 -28.26 15.88 -7.16
CA THR A 233 -29.14 16.79 -6.39
C THR A 233 -30.60 16.77 -6.81
N SER A 234 -30.91 16.28 -8.02
CA SER A 234 -32.29 16.20 -8.54
C SER A 234 -33.13 15.13 -7.85
N GLU A 235 -32.46 14.15 -7.24
CA GLU A 235 -33.06 12.98 -6.60
C GLU A 235 -33.34 13.21 -5.10
N LEU A 236 -32.84 14.31 -4.53
CA LEU A 236 -33.19 14.74 -3.17
C LEU A 236 -34.56 15.45 -3.16
N ARG A 237 -35.40 15.22 -2.13
CA ARG A 237 -36.66 15.98 -1.98
C ARG A 237 -36.35 17.46 -1.81
N ARG A 238 -37.28 18.33 -2.24
CA ARG A 238 -37.14 19.79 -2.10
C ARG A 238 -36.99 20.23 -0.63
N GLY A 239 -37.54 19.47 0.33
CA GLY A 239 -37.42 19.73 1.78
C GLY A 239 -36.01 19.46 2.34
N ASP A 240 -35.35 18.40 1.88
CA ASP A 240 -34.05 17.96 2.41
C ASP A 240 -32.88 18.83 1.94
N ARG A 241 -33.09 19.64 0.89
CA ARG A 241 -32.11 20.66 0.43
C ARG A 241 -31.83 21.72 1.49
N ARG A 242 -32.71 21.88 2.49
CA ARG A 242 -32.56 22.82 3.61
C ARG A 242 -32.16 22.14 4.92
N GLY A 243 -32.14 20.81 4.98
CA GLY A 243 -31.82 20.00 6.17
C GLY A 243 -30.71 19.00 5.89
N VAL A 244 -29.57 19.49 5.43
CA VAL A 244 -28.45 18.65 4.98
C VAL A 244 -27.73 18.05 6.19
N THR A 245 -27.98 16.78 6.50
CA THR A 245 -27.12 16.04 7.45
C THR A 245 -25.79 15.66 6.79
N PRO A 246 -24.70 15.45 7.56
CA PRO A 246 -23.42 15.02 7.01
C PRO A 246 -23.50 13.76 6.12
N GLN A 247 -24.43 12.85 6.42
CA GLN A 247 -24.68 11.63 5.64
C GLN A 247 -25.23 11.92 4.24
N HIS A 248 -26.08 12.95 4.09
CA HIS A 248 -26.59 13.37 2.78
C HIS A 248 -25.47 13.97 1.91
N LEU A 249 -24.55 14.74 2.52
CA LEU A 249 -23.37 15.27 1.81
C LEU A 249 -22.44 14.16 1.35
N LEU A 250 -22.19 13.16 2.20
CA LEU A 250 -21.32 12.05 1.85
C LEU A 250 -21.91 11.20 0.72
N CYS A 251 -23.21 10.89 0.78
CA CYS A 251 -23.89 10.15 -0.29
C CYS A 251 -23.87 10.92 -1.62
N MET A 252 -24.13 12.23 -1.57
CA MET A 252 -24.00 13.13 -2.71
C MET A 252 -22.57 13.14 -3.29
N ALA A 253 -21.56 13.25 -2.43
CA ALA A 253 -20.16 13.24 -2.83
C ALA A 253 -19.76 11.91 -3.48
N MET A 254 -20.16 10.77 -2.91
CA MET A 254 -19.91 9.45 -3.47
C MET A 254 -20.58 9.26 -4.83
N LYS A 255 -21.84 9.72 -4.99
CA LYS A 255 -22.56 9.61 -6.26
C LYS A 255 -21.97 10.50 -7.33
N ILE A 256 -21.59 11.73 -6.99
CA ILE A 256 -20.88 12.64 -7.91
C ILE A 256 -19.52 12.04 -8.29
N MET A 257 -18.79 11.46 -7.34
CA MET A 257 -17.52 10.80 -7.60
C MET A 257 -17.70 9.61 -8.55
N ARG A 258 -18.70 8.75 -8.33
CA ARG A 258 -19.02 7.62 -9.21
C ARG A 258 -19.37 8.08 -10.63
N LEU A 259 -20.23 9.09 -10.77
CA LEU A 259 -20.62 9.64 -12.07
C LEU A 259 -19.42 10.29 -12.78
N ARG A 260 -18.60 11.06 -12.07
CA ARG A 260 -17.37 11.66 -12.63
C ARG A 260 -16.35 10.60 -13.04
N VAL A 261 -16.15 9.55 -12.25
CA VAL A 261 -15.26 8.44 -12.62
C VAL A 261 -15.78 7.75 -13.87
N ARG A 262 -17.08 7.49 -13.97
CA ARG A 262 -17.72 6.93 -15.16
C ARG A 262 -17.52 7.84 -16.39
N ASP A 263 -17.78 9.13 -16.26
CA ASP A 263 -17.68 10.10 -17.37
C ASP A 263 -16.22 10.34 -17.79
N SER A 264 -15.28 10.34 -16.85
CA SER A 264 -13.83 10.44 -17.12
C SER A 264 -13.26 9.18 -17.79
N LEU A 265 -13.90 8.02 -17.62
CA LEU A 265 -13.53 6.79 -18.33
C LEU A 265 -13.97 6.82 -19.81
N THR A 266 -14.98 7.61 -20.17
CA THR A 266 -15.37 7.84 -21.57
C THR A 266 -14.47 8.80 -22.33
N VAL A 267 -13.66 9.63 -21.65
CA VAL A 267 -12.73 10.58 -22.31
C VAL A 267 -11.37 9.94 -22.67
N ALA A 268 -11.16 8.67 -22.31
CA ALA A 268 -9.91 7.94 -22.58
C ALA A 268 -9.98 6.99 -23.80
N TYR A 269 -11.01 7.11 -24.63
CA TYR A 269 -11.11 6.42 -25.92
C TYR A 269 -11.41 7.44 -27.02
N GLU A 270 -10.37 8.15 -27.46
CA GLU A 270 -10.25 8.56 -28.86
C GLU A 270 -9.04 7.82 -29.42
N PHE A 271 -9.22 7.29 -30.64
CA PHE A 271 -8.36 6.34 -31.33
C PHE A 271 -6.92 6.84 -31.56
#